data_AF-A0A6I5P105-F1
#
_entry.id   AF-A0A6I5P105-F1
#
_cell.length_a   1.000
_cell.length_b   1.000
_cell.length_c   1.000
_cell.angle_alpha   90.00
_cell.angle_beta   90.00
_cell.angle_gamma   90.00
#
_symmetry.space_group_name_H-M   'P 1'
#
loop_
_entity.id
_entity.type
_entity.pdbx_description
1 polymer ?
#
loop_
_entity_poly.entity_id
_entity_poly.type
_entity_poly.pdbx_seq_one_letter_code
_entity_poly.pdbx_strand_id
1 'polypeptide(L)'
;MSELTPQHQRLKELEVSIQSGFSLIEQGEREIRQALLEVFDQQLWRFAIDSEGYALYESFDSYCRLRWKRAERTIYQRIEAGRVELQMLQSGQQPPEPTSQLLELKDVDEPLRVEVIHTAQQITGGKPTAGSIRQAKEIVDPTPKRKPVTPIAGRQYRVVGEATPHTGKVITITQVDGNLATDMEHGYPYMPTELELVDTAPKPTPVAVVPKPTASDRIRQLKGLLLECLDHVPPELKQRIRQSLS
;
A
#
# COMPACT_ATOMS: atom_id res chain seq x y z
N MET A 1 51.14 -19.86 -8.08
CA MET A 1 49.81 -19.68 -7.47
C MET A 1 49.39 -18.26 -7.81
N SER A 2 48.47 -18.07 -8.77
CA SER A 2 48.00 -16.71 -9.10
C SER A 2 47.26 -16.16 -7.89
N GLU A 3 47.71 -15.02 -7.39
CA GLU A 3 47.00 -14.31 -6.32
C GLU A 3 45.60 -13.97 -6.82
N LEU A 4 44.59 -14.32 -6.01
CA LEU A 4 43.21 -13.96 -6.30
C LEU A 4 43.09 -12.44 -6.26
N THR A 5 42.31 -11.87 -7.18
CA THR A 5 42.06 -10.42 -7.15
C THR A 5 41.34 -10.04 -5.86
N PRO A 6 41.53 -8.81 -5.33
CA PRO A 6 40.82 -8.35 -4.14
C PRO A 6 39.30 -8.51 -4.23
N GLN A 7 38.72 -8.33 -5.41
CA GLN A 7 37.28 -8.50 -5.67
C GLN A 7 36.85 -9.97 -5.54
N HIS A 8 37.65 -10.91 -6.04
CA HIS A 8 37.36 -12.33 -5.91
C HIS A 8 37.46 -12.78 -4.45
N GLN A 9 38.44 -12.27 -3.71
CA GLN A 9 38.56 -12.53 -2.26
C GLN A 9 37.35 -11.97 -1.50
N ARG A 10 36.94 -10.74 -1.81
CA ARG A 10 35.75 -10.11 -1.21
C ARG A 10 34.47 -10.90 -1.52
N LEU A 11 34.29 -11.36 -2.76
CA LEU A 11 33.17 -12.23 -3.12
C LEU A 11 33.12 -13.47 -2.21
N LYS A 12 34.26 -14.18 -2.05
CA LYS A 12 34.33 -15.39 -1.21
C LYS A 12 33.95 -15.13 0.24
N GLU A 13 34.40 -14.02 0.81
CA GLU A 13 34.03 -13.62 2.18
C GLU A 13 32.52 -13.39 2.32
N LEU A 14 31.92 -12.67 1.36
CA LEU A 14 30.48 -12.44 1.32
C LEU A 14 29.69 -13.72 1.09
N GLU A 15 30.18 -14.64 0.25
CA GLU A 15 29.57 -15.96 0.08
C GLU A 15 29.57 -16.76 1.39
N VAL A 16 30.65 -16.73 2.15
CA VAL A 16 30.72 -17.38 3.47
C VAL A 16 29.70 -16.76 4.43
N SER A 17 29.57 -15.44 4.46
CA SER A 17 28.56 -14.74 5.25
C SER A 17 27.14 -15.12 4.84
N ILE A 18 26.82 -15.12 3.55
CA ILE A 18 25.51 -15.53 3.02
C ILE A 18 25.19 -16.98 3.40
N GLN A 19 26.15 -17.89 3.20
CA GLN A 19 26.01 -19.30 3.53
C GLN A 19 25.74 -19.52 5.02
N SER A 20 26.47 -18.80 5.88
CA SER A 20 26.33 -18.88 7.33
C SER A 20 24.98 -18.31 7.79
N GLY A 21 24.58 -17.17 7.24
CA GLY A 21 23.28 -16.56 7.53
C GLY A 21 22.11 -17.44 7.08
N PHE A 22 22.25 -18.22 5.99
CA PHE A 22 21.22 -19.19 5.60
C PHE A 22 21.05 -20.34 6.60
N SER A 23 22.08 -20.64 7.40
CA SER A 23 22.03 -21.66 8.45
C SER A 23 21.46 -21.13 9.77
N LEU A 24 21.41 -19.82 9.97
CA LEU A 24 20.92 -19.17 11.20
C LEU A 24 19.52 -18.59 10.96
N ILE A 25 18.51 -19.13 11.65
CA ILE A 25 17.08 -18.83 11.34
C ILE A 25 16.71 -17.35 11.59
N GLU A 26 17.19 -16.72 12.67
CA GLU A 26 16.75 -15.37 13.06
C GLU A 26 17.84 -14.29 12.91
N GLN A 27 19.10 -14.61 13.22
CA GLN A 27 20.20 -13.63 13.20
C GLN A 27 20.82 -13.45 11.81
N GLY A 28 20.66 -14.44 10.92
CA GLY A 28 21.31 -14.45 9.61
C GLY A 28 20.65 -13.55 8.56
N GLU A 29 19.41 -13.10 8.76
CA GLU A 29 18.69 -12.34 7.72
C GLU A 29 19.39 -11.02 7.36
N ARG A 30 19.83 -10.25 8.37
CA ARG A 30 20.55 -8.99 8.14
C ARG A 30 21.86 -9.22 7.37
N GLU A 31 22.64 -10.20 7.81
CA GLU A 31 23.92 -10.54 7.16
C GLU A 31 23.70 -10.94 5.70
N ILE A 32 22.70 -11.78 5.43
CA ILE A 32 22.36 -12.18 4.07
C ILE A 32 21.96 -10.96 3.22
N ARG A 33 21.11 -10.07 3.75
CA ARG A 33 20.69 -8.86 3.01
C ARG A 33 21.86 -7.97 2.66
N GLN A 34 22.71 -7.65 3.64
CA GLN A 34 23.87 -6.78 3.46
C GLN A 34 24.88 -7.39 2.48
N ALA A 35 25.18 -8.68 2.63
CA ALA A 35 26.12 -9.35 1.74
C ALA A 35 25.58 -9.51 0.32
N LEU A 36 24.30 -9.85 0.13
CA LEU A 36 23.68 -9.90 -1.19
C LEU A 36 23.63 -8.53 -1.85
N LEU A 37 23.30 -7.48 -1.10
CA LEU A 37 23.31 -6.10 -1.60
C LEU A 37 24.71 -5.73 -2.10
N GLU A 38 25.74 -6.00 -1.31
CA GLU A 38 27.12 -5.68 -1.70
C GLU A 38 27.55 -6.45 -2.95
N VAL A 39 27.28 -7.76 -3.03
CA VAL A 39 27.58 -8.56 -4.23
C VAL A 39 26.85 -8.01 -5.46
N PHE A 40 25.61 -7.55 -5.30
CA PHE A 40 24.81 -6.99 -6.40
C PHE A 40 25.34 -5.63 -6.85
N ASP A 41 25.46 -4.66 -5.94
CA ASP A 41 25.82 -3.27 -6.26
C ASP A 41 27.26 -3.16 -6.79
N GLN A 42 28.20 -3.94 -6.25
CA GLN A 42 29.59 -3.99 -6.74
C GLN A 42 29.79 -5.01 -7.88
N GLN A 43 28.73 -5.71 -8.30
CA GLN A 43 28.78 -6.74 -9.35
C GLN A 43 29.85 -7.82 -9.10
N LEU A 44 30.11 -8.17 -7.85
CA LEU A 44 31.23 -9.04 -7.46
C LEU A 44 31.13 -10.44 -8.06
N TRP A 45 29.91 -10.90 -8.35
CA TRP A 45 29.66 -12.18 -9.03
C TRP A 45 30.40 -12.31 -10.37
N ARG A 46 30.72 -11.20 -11.05
CA ARG A 46 31.49 -11.21 -12.32
C ARG A 46 32.94 -11.65 -12.14
N PHE A 47 33.46 -11.61 -10.92
CA PHE A 47 34.82 -12.03 -10.59
C PHE A 47 34.90 -13.50 -10.16
N ALA A 48 33.76 -14.21 -10.10
CA ALA A 48 33.78 -15.64 -9.90
C ALA A 48 34.35 -16.31 -11.14
N ILE A 49 35.47 -17.01 -10.96
CA ILE A 49 36.16 -17.75 -12.02
C ILE A 49 36.23 -19.23 -11.67
N ASP A 50 36.15 -20.09 -12.67
CA ASP A 50 36.37 -21.53 -12.53
C ASP A 50 37.87 -21.88 -12.43
N SER A 51 38.17 -23.19 -12.40
CA SER A 51 39.55 -23.69 -12.34
C SER A 51 40.39 -23.37 -13.59
N GLU A 52 39.73 -23.07 -14.71
CA GLU A 52 40.37 -22.74 -15.99
C GLU A 52 40.51 -21.22 -16.18
N GLY A 53 39.95 -20.41 -15.27
CA GLY A 53 40.01 -18.95 -15.27
C GLY A 53 38.87 -18.27 -16.01
N TYR A 54 37.83 -19.01 -16.42
CA TYR A 54 36.66 -18.44 -17.09
C TYR A 54 35.62 -17.93 -16.09
N ALA A 55 34.88 -16.89 -16.47
CA ALA A 55 33.78 -16.36 -15.67
C ALA A 55 32.71 -17.45 -15.46
N LEU A 56 32.38 -17.72 -14.19
CA LEU A 56 31.47 -18.80 -13.81
C LEU A 56 29.99 -18.45 -14.02
N TYR A 57 29.66 -17.15 -14.02
CA TYR A 57 28.30 -16.64 -14.07
C TYR A 57 28.17 -15.57 -15.14
N GLU A 58 27.13 -15.67 -15.97
CA GLU A 58 26.83 -14.71 -17.05
C GLU A 58 26.03 -13.50 -16.56
N SER A 59 25.21 -13.73 -15.54
CA SER A 59 24.32 -12.73 -14.92
C SER A 59 24.23 -12.94 -13.42
N PHE A 60 23.77 -11.92 -12.69
CA PHE A 60 23.48 -12.05 -11.27
C PHE A 60 22.43 -13.15 -11.00
N ASP A 61 21.43 -13.29 -11.86
CA ASP A 61 20.42 -14.34 -11.74
C ASP A 61 21.03 -15.75 -11.87
N SER A 62 21.96 -15.92 -12.81
CA SER A 62 22.70 -17.18 -12.96
C SER A 62 23.52 -17.49 -11.71
N TYR A 63 24.18 -16.47 -11.14
CA TYR A 63 24.89 -16.57 -9.87
C TYR A 63 23.97 -17.03 -8.75
N CYS A 64 22.83 -16.36 -8.55
CA CYS A 64 21.93 -16.68 -7.47
C CYS A 64 21.28 -18.07 -7.60
N ARG A 65 20.91 -18.45 -8.82
CA ARG A 65 20.29 -19.74 -9.12
C ARG A 65 21.27 -20.89 -8.94
N LEU A 66 22.48 -20.77 -9.49
CA LEU A 66 23.48 -21.83 -9.46
C LEU A 66 24.13 -21.94 -8.07
N ARG A 67 24.50 -20.81 -7.46
CA ARG A 67 25.20 -20.79 -6.17
C ARG A 67 24.28 -21.06 -4.99
N TRP A 68 23.14 -20.38 -4.93
CA TRP A 68 22.27 -20.39 -3.76
C TRP A 68 21.03 -21.25 -3.91
N LYS A 69 20.69 -21.70 -5.12
CA LYS A 69 19.48 -22.48 -5.42
C LYS A 69 18.20 -21.81 -4.88
N ARG A 70 18.14 -20.48 -4.96
CA ARG A 70 17.00 -19.67 -4.51
C ARG A 70 16.25 -19.05 -5.68
N ALA A 71 14.96 -18.80 -5.46
CA ALA A 71 14.14 -18.06 -6.39
C ALA A 71 14.63 -16.60 -6.47
N GLU A 72 14.71 -16.10 -7.70
CA GLU A 72 15.11 -14.74 -8.05
C GLU A 72 14.37 -13.70 -7.21
N ARG A 73 13.03 -13.78 -7.18
CA ARG A 73 12.16 -12.88 -6.40
C ARG A 73 12.59 -12.75 -4.93
N THR A 74 12.94 -13.85 -4.26
CA THR A 74 13.34 -13.83 -2.85
C THR A 74 14.67 -13.11 -2.65
N ILE A 75 15.61 -13.28 -3.58
CA ILE A 75 16.91 -12.61 -3.53
C ILE A 75 16.73 -11.10 -3.74
N TYR A 76 15.98 -10.70 -4.76
CA TYR A 76 15.72 -9.27 -5.01
C TYR A 76 14.97 -8.62 -3.85
N GLN A 77 14.00 -9.30 -3.24
CA GLN A 77 13.33 -8.82 -2.04
C GLN A 77 14.31 -8.54 -0.89
N ARG A 78 15.33 -9.38 -0.72
CA ARG A 78 16.37 -9.19 0.31
C ARG A 78 17.31 -8.04 -0.03
N ILE A 79 17.67 -7.88 -1.30
CA ILE A 79 18.48 -6.74 -1.78
C ILE A 79 17.72 -5.43 -1.54
N GLU A 80 16.45 -5.35 -1.95
CA GLU A 80 15.62 -4.16 -1.75
C GLU A 80 15.45 -3.84 -0.26
N ALA A 81 15.18 -4.84 0.58
CA ALA A 81 15.14 -4.64 2.03
C ALA A 81 16.50 -4.16 2.58
N GLY A 82 17.62 -4.69 2.08
CA GLY A 82 18.97 -4.27 2.45
C GLY A 82 19.24 -2.80 2.08
N ARG A 83 18.73 -2.32 0.94
CA ARG A 83 18.84 -0.90 0.54
C ARG A 83 18.10 0.00 1.51
N VAL A 84 16.86 -0.34 1.84
CA VAL A 84 16.06 0.41 2.82
C VAL A 84 16.75 0.43 4.18
N GLU A 85 17.25 -0.73 4.63
CA GLU A 85 18.01 -0.86 5.87
C GLU A 85 19.25 0.03 5.89
N LEU A 86 20.05 0.02 4.83
CA LEU A 86 21.26 0.84 4.72
C LEU A 86 20.95 2.34 4.74
N GLN A 87 19.93 2.78 4.00
CA GLN A 87 19.48 4.18 4.01
C GLN A 87 19.06 4.63 5.41
N MET A 88 18.23 3.83 6.09
CA MET A 88 17.80 4.13 7.45
C MET A 88 18.99 4.25 8.42
N LEU A 89 19.95 3.32 8.35
CA LEU A 89 21.15 3.35 9.18
C LEU A 89 22.02 4.58 8.90
N GLN A 90 22.17 4.97 7.63
CA GLN A 90 22.92 6.18 7.24
C GLN A 90 22.28 7.46 7.78
N SER A 91 20.95 7.48 7.88
CA SER A 91 20.18 8.56 8.49
C SER A 91 20.04 8.44 10.02
N GLY A 92 20.77 7.51 10.65
CA GLY A 92 20.77 7.32 12.11
C GLY A 92 19.46 6.72 12.66
N GLN A 93 18.62 6.18 11.80
CA GLN A 93 17.34 5.56 12.18
C GLN A 93 17.56 4.06 12.48
N GLN A 94 16.75 3.50 13.39
CA GLN A 94 16.77 2.07 13.66
C GLN A 94 15.85 1.33 12.68
N PRO A 95 16.39 0.49 11.78
CA PRO A 95 15.58 -0.29 10.85
C PRO A 95 14.83 -1.42 11.57
N PRO A 96 13.62 -1.80 11.11
CA PRO A 96 13.00 -3.05 11.53
C PRO A 96 13.83 -4.25 11.04
N GLU A 97 13.90 -5.31 11.85
CA GLU A 97 14.68 -6.52 11.51
C GLU A 97 14.09 -7.35 10.36
N PRO A 98 12.76 -7.63 10.31
CA PRO A 98 12.23 -8.57 9.33
C PRO A 98 12.20 -7.98 7.92
N THR A 99 12.64 -8.77 6.93
CA THR A 99 12.64 -8.39 5.51
C THR A 99 11.27 -7.89 5.04
N SER A 100 10.18 -8.51 5.49
CA SER A 100 8.81 -8.09 5.14
C SER A 100 8.44 -6.69 5.65
N GLN A 101 8.98 -6.27 6.79
CA GLN A 101 8.71 -4.93 7.36
C GLN A 101 9.48 -3.85 6.60
N LEU A 102 10.75 -4.10 6.28
CA LEU A 102 11.58 -3.20 5.48
C LEU A 102 10.99 -2.97 4.09
N LEU A 103 10.44 -4.02 3.46
CA LEU A 103 9.82 -3.92 2.14
C LEU A 103 8.59 -3.02 2.11
N GLU A 104 7.87 -2.88 3.22
CA GLU A 104 6.75 -1.93 3.29
C GLU A 104 7.25 -0.48 3.27
N LEU A 105 8.48 -0.21 3.69
CA LEU A 105 9.07 1.13 3.76
C LEU A 105 9.79 1.56 2.47
N LYS A 106 9.94 0.67 1.49
CA LYS A 106 10.74 0.94 0.27
C LYS A 106 10.28 2.17 -0.52
N ASP A 107 8.96 2.38 -0.59
CA ASP A 107 8.33 3.47 -1.33
C ASP A 107 7.92 4.63 -0.39
N VAL A 108 8.42 4.64 0.85
CA VAL A 108 8.18 5.72 1.81
C VAL A 108 9.39 6.63 1.78
N ASP A 109 9.13 7.93 1.63
CA ASP A 109 10.16 8.95 1.71
C ASP A 109 10.94 8.83 3.02
N GLU A 110 12.26 8.93 2.93
CA GLU A 110 13.18 8.77 4.05
C GLU A 110 12.81 9.55 5.34
N PRO A 111 12.39 10.83 5.28
CA PRO A 111 11.97 11.55 6.49
C PRO A 111 10.69 10.98 7.12
N LEU A 112 9.80 10.36 6.34
CA LEU A 112 8.52 9.83 6.83
C LEU A 112 8.63 8.42 7.41
N ARG A 113 9.70 7.67 7.11
CA ARG A 113 9.86 6.28 7.58
C ARG A 113 9.82 6.15 9.10
N VAL A 114 10.42 7.10 9.84
CA VAL A 114 10.40 7.10 11.31
C VAL A 114 8.98 7.28 11.84
N GLU A 115 8.24 8.21 11.26
CA GLU A 115 6.86 8.49 11.68
C GLU A 115 5.95 7.30 11.37
N VAL A 116 6.12 6.66 10.21
CA VAL A 116 5.43 5.42 9.85
C VAL A 116 5.73 4.31 10.85
N ILE A 117 7.00 4.09 11.21
CA ILE A 117 7.38 3.05 12.17
C ILE A 117 6.81 3.35 13.56
N HIS A 118 6.91 4.59 14.02
CA HIS A 118 6.38 5.02 15.31
C HIS A 118 4.85 4.83 15.36
N THR A 119 4.14 5.23 14.31
CA THR A 119 2.70 5.01 14.17
C THR A 119 2.36 3.51 14.16
N ALA A 120 3.14 2.69 13.46
CA ALA A 120 2.98 1.25 13.43
C ALA A 120 3.19 0.59 14.81
N GLN A 121 4.10 1.12 15.62
CA GLN A 121 4.31 0.71 17.01
C GLN A 121 3.12 1.09 17.90
N GLN A 122 2.54 2.28 17.72
CA GLN A 122 1.34 2.70 18.45
C GLN A 122 0.14 1.80 18.14
N ILE A 123 -0.04 1.40 16.87
CA ILE A 123 -1.12 0.49 16.45
C ILE A 123 -1.02 -0.87 17.14
N THR A 124 0.19 -1.40 17.32
CA THR A 124 0.41 -2.78 17.81
C THR A 124 0.85 -2.87 19.28
N GLY A 125 0.99 -1.74 19.98
CA GLY A 125 1.50 -1.72 21.36
C GLY A 125 2.99 -2.04 21.48
N GLY A 126 3.80 -1.69 20.48
CA GLY A 126 5.27 -1.63 20.58
C GLY A 126 6.05 -2.55 19.63
N LYS A 127 5.43 -3.58 19.04
CA LYS A 127 6.09 -4.46 18.05
C LYS A 127 5.46 -4.27 16.67
N PRO A 128 6.06 -3.48 15.77
CA PRO A 128 5.48 -3.26 14.46
C PRO A 128 5.45 -4.57 13.67
N THR A 129 4.44 -4.71 12.81
CA THR A 129 4.29 -5.81 11.87
C THR A 129 4.25 -5.23 10.46
N ALA A 130 4.47 -6.04 9.41
CA ALA A 130 4.34 -5.54 8.03
C ALA A 130 2.92 -4.99 7.77
N GLY A 131 1.89 -5.62 8.32
CA GLY A 131 0.51 -5.13 8.23
C GLY A 131 0.31 -3.78 8.92
N SER A 132 0.87 -3.58 10.11
CA SER A 132 0.74 -2.30 10.83
C SER A 132 1.60 -1.19 10.21
N ILE A 133 2.74 -1.51 9.61
CA ILE A 133 3.53 -0.54 8.82
C ILE A 133 2.73 -0.11 7.60
N ARG A 134 2.08 -1.05 6.89
CA ARG A 134 1.22 -0.71 5.75
C ARG A 134 0.07 0.21 6.18
N GLN A 135 -0.60 -0.11 7.28
CA GLN A 135 -1.67 0.74 7.81
C GLN A 135 -1.15 2.11 8.25
N ALA A 136 0.01 2.18 8.90
CA ALA A 136 0.63 3.42 9.32
C ALA A 136 1.01 4.32 8.14
N LYS A 137 1.45 3.76 7.01
CA LYS A 137 1.70 4.52 5.78
C LYS A 137 0.48 5.28 5.30
N GLU A 138 -0.69 4.63 5.32
CA GLU A 138 -1.95 5.25 4.90
C GLU A 138 -2.38 6.39 5.84
N ILE A 139 -1.92 6.37 7.10
CA ILE A 139 -2.21 7.42 8.10
C ILE A 139 -1.24 8.60 7.95
N VAL A 140 0.06 8.32 7.85
CA VAL A 140 1.14 9.33 7.82
C VAL A 140 1.21 10.05 6.48
N ASP A 141 1.03 9.31 5.40
CA ASP A 141 0.95 9.88 4.05
C ASP A 141 -0.42 9.54 3.46
N PRO A 142 -1.42 10.42 3.69
CA PRO A 142 -2.77 10.22 3.18
C PRO A 142 -2.87 10.50 1.68
N THR A 143 -1.75 10.71 0.95
CA THR A 143 -1.86 10.85 -0.51
C THR A 143 -2.62 9.66 -1.06
N PRO A 144 -3.80 9.89 -1.68
CA PRO A 144 -4.64 8.80 -2.11
C PRO A 144 -3.89 8.10 -3.23
N LYS A 145 -3.37 6.89 -2.97
CA LYS A 145 -2.95 5.98 -4.04
C LYS A 145 -4.19 5.64 -4.85
N ARG A 146 -4.42 6.43 -5.91
CA ARG A 146 -5.64 6.31 -6.71
C ARG A 146 -5.64 4.97 -7.41
N LYS A 147 -6.67 4.18 -7.12
CA LYS A 147 -6.88 2.93 -7.85
C LYS A 147 -7.16 3.29 -9.31
N PRO A 148 -6.51 2.62 -10.28
CA PRO A 148 -6.82 2.83 -11.67
C PRO A 148 -8.29 2.52 -11.91
N VAL A 149 -9.02 3.48 -12.46
CA VAL A 149 -10.42 3.32 -12.80
C VAL A 149 -10.51 2.75 -14.20
N THR A 150 -11.27 1.66 -14.37
CA THR A 150 -11.62 1.18 -15.71
C THR A 150 -12.66 2.13 -16.28
N PRO A 151 -12.34 2.87 -17.36
CA PRO A 151 -13.24 3.86 -17.92
C PRO A 151 -14.37 3.17 -18.69
N ILE A 152 -15.59 3.64 -18.49
CA ILE A 152 -16.80 3.13 -19.10
C ILE A 152 -17.36 4.23 -20.01
N ALA A 153 -17.63 3.89 -21.27
CA ALA A 153 -18.26 4.81 -22.21
C ALA A 153 -19.63 5.29 -21.68
N GLY A 154 -19.93 6.58 -21.88
CA GLY A 154 -21.14 7.24 -21.42
C GLY A 154 -21.13 7.71 -19.96
N ARG A 155 -20.02 7.51 -19.22
CA ARG A 155 -19.86 7.99 -17.83
C ARG A 155 -19.02 9.26 -17.77
N GLN A 156 -19.30 10.06 -16.75
CA GLN A 156 -18.55 11.26 -16.43
C GLN A 156 -17.47 10.96 -15.39
N TYR A 157 -16.28 11.50 -15.63
CA TYR A 157 -15.12 11.35 -14.76
C TYR A 157 -14.54 12.72 -14.49
N ARG A 158 -14.06 12.94 -13.27
CA ARG A 158 -13.28 14.12 -12.90
C ARG A 158 -11.82 13.75 -13.06
N VAL A 159 -11.07 14.58 -13.78
CA VAL A 159 -9.62 14.45 -13.85
C VAL A 159 -9.03 14.97 -12.55
N VAL A 160 -8.30 14.13 -11.83
CA VAL A 160 -7.79 14.44 -10.49
C VAL A 160 -6.25 14.45 -10.43
N GLY A 161 -5.55 14.05 -11.50
CA GLY A 161 -4.08 13.93 -11.58
C GLY A 161 -3.27 15.17 -11.15
N GLU A 162 -2.02 14.97 -10.74
CA GLU A 162 -1.11 16.08 -10.43
C GLU A 162 -0.66 16.78 -11.72
N ALA A 163 -0.83 18.12 -11.75
CA ALA A 163 -0.22 19.02 -12.73
C ALA A 163 -0.57 18.84 -14.22
N THR A 164 -1.80 18.44 -14.57
CA THR A 164 -2.30 18.61 -15.95
C THR A 164 -3.17 19.86 -16.07
N PRO A 165 -3.26 20.52 -17.24
CA PRO A 165 -4.20 21.63 -17.47
C PRO A 165 -5.68 21.20 -17.43
N HIS A 166 -5.94 19.91 -17.16
CA HIS A 166 -7.27 19.32 -17.11
C HIS A 166 -7.67 18.88 -15.70
N THR A 167 -6.77 18.94 -14.71
CA THR A 167 -7.10 18.65 -13.31
C THR A 167 -8.29 19.51 -12.84
N GLY A 168 -9.28 18.85 -12.23
CA GLY A 168 -10.55 19.42 -11.81
C GLY A 168 -11.66 19.42 -12.87
N LYS A 169 -11.35 19.17 -14.14
CA LYS A 169 -12.36 19.14 -15.22
C LYS A 169 -13.14 17.83 -15.19
N VAL A 170 -14.43 17.94 -15.51
CA VAL A 170 -15.30 16.78 -15.74
C VAL A 170 -15.28 16.47 -17.23
N ILE A 171 -14.96 15.23 -17.57
CA ILE A 171 -14.90 14.70 -18.93
C ILE A 171 -15.90 13.56 -19.06
N THR A 172 -16.48 13.40 -20.24
CA THR A 172 -17.29 12.24 -20.61
C THR A 172 -16.46 11.34 -21.51
N ILE A 173 -16.38 10.06 -21.15
CA ILE A 173 -15.70 9.08 -22.01
C ILE A 173 -16.73 8.54 -23.00
N THR A 174 -16.42 8.59 -24.28
CA THR A 174 -17.26 8.10 -25.38
C THR A 174 -16.51 7.02 -26.15
N GLN A 175 -17.25 6.10 -26.77
CA GLN A 175 -16.66 5.09 -27.63
C GLN A 175 -16.74 5.56 -29.08
N VAL A 176 -15.60 5.71 -29.75
CA VAL A 176 -15.47 6.11 -31.15
C VAL A 176 -14.64 5.03 -31.86
N ASP A 177 -15.23 4.38 -32.86
CA ASP A 177 -14.59 3.31 -33.65
C ASP A 177 -13.93 2.20 -32.81
N GLY A 178 -14.58 1.82 -31.71
CA GLY A 178 -14.09 0.78 -30.80
C GLY A 178 -13.10 1.27 -29.73
N ASN A 179 -12.60 2.50 -29.83
CA ASN A 179 -11.69 3.11 -28.87
C ASN A 179 -12.40 4.06 -27.91
N LEU A 180 -11.89 4.19 -26.68
CA LEU A 180 -12.39 5.17 -25.72
C LEU A 180 -11.72 6.52 -25.95
N ALA A 181 -12.53 7.56 -26.13
CA ALA A 181 -12.11 8.94 -26.33
C ALA A 181 -12.81 9.86 -25.33
N THR A 182 -12.27 11.06 -25.10
CA THR A 182 -12.91 12.07 -24.24
C THR A 182 -13.65 13.11 -25.07
N ASP A 183 -14.69 13.69 -24.49
CA ASP A 183 -15.50 14.76 -25.08
C ASP A 183 -14.81 16.15 -25.12
N MET A 184 -13.53 16.21 -24.75
CA MET A 184 -12.78 17.45 -24.78
C MET A 184 -12.33 17.84 -26.19
N GLU A 185 -12.25 19.15 -26.43
CA GLU A 185 -11.64 19.73 -27.61
C GLU A 185 -10.19 19.22 -27.73
N HIS A 186 -9.89 18.47 -28.80
CA HIS A 186 -8.61 17.79 -29.11
C HIS A 186 -8.37 16.40 -28.48
N GLY A 187 -9.31 15.85 -27.69
CA GLY A 187 -9.20 14.50 -27.14
C GLY A 187 -8.06 14.39 -26.12
N TYR A 188 -8.39 14.48 -24.84
CA TYR A 188 -7.42 14.29 -23.75
C TYR A 188 -7.01 12.82 -23.59
N PRO A 189 -5.72 12.48 -23.72
CA PRO A 189 -5.21 11.17 -23.36
C PRO A 189 -5.12 11.09 -21.84
N TYR A 190 -6.10 10.47 -21.19
CA TYR A 190 -6.13 10.28 -19.75
C TYR A 190 -5.37 9.02 -19.34
N MET A 191 -4.78 9.02 -18.15
CA MET A 191 -4.37 7.79 -17.47
C MET A 191 -5.51 7.27 -16.58
N PRO A 192 -5.71 5.95 -16.47
CA PRO A 192 -6.73 5.36 -15.58
C PRO A 192 -6.64 5.82 -14.11
N THR A 193 -5.46 6.17 -13.63
CA THR A 193 -5.19 6.67 -12.27
C THR A 193 -5.53 8.15 -12.09
N GLU A 194 -5.75 8.89 -13.19
CA GLU A 194 -6.11 10.30 -13.19
C GLU A 194 -7.63 10.51 -13.17
N LEU A 195 -8.43 9.45 -13.26
CA LEU A 195 -9.88 9.54 -13.31
C LEU A 195 -10.51 9.20 -11.98
N GLU A 196 -11.44 10.03 -11.54
CA GLU A 196 -12.36 9.74 -10.46
C GLU A 196 -13.77 9.74 -11.04
N LEU A 197 -14.54 8.66 -10.85
CA LEU A 197 -15.92 8.59 -11.35
C LEU A 197 -16.75 9.69 -10.68
N VAL A 198 -17.31 10.59 -11.49
CA VAL A 198 -18.32 11.51 -10.98
C VAL A 198 -19.59 10.69 -10.86
N ASP A 199 -19.97 10.39 -9.62
CA ASP A 199 -21.25 9.75 -9.35
C ASP A 199 -22.37 10.78 -9.61
N THR A 200 -22.61 11.08 -10.88
CA THR A 200 -23.87 11.67 -11.28
C THR A 200 -24.90 10.58 -11.03
N ALA A 201 -25.53 10.66 -9.86
CA ALA A 201 -26.70 9.86 -9.55
C ALA A 201 -27.56 9.78 -10.81
N PRO A 202 -28.00 8.59 -11.25
CA PRO A 202 -28.89 8.48 -12.38
C PRO A 202 -30.04 9.44 -12.14
N LYS A 203 -30.29 10.31 -13.13
CA LYS A 203 -31.40 11.26 -13.14
C LYS A 203 -32.61 10.53 -12.54
N PRO A 204 -33.17 10.98 -11.40
CA PRO A 204 -34.14 10.16 -10.70
C PRO A 204 -35.26 9.84 -11.68
N THR A 205 -35.39 8.55 -12.00
CA THR A 205 -36.66 7.99 -12.46
C THR A 205 -37.73 8.56 -11.53
N PRO A 206 -38.89 9.03 -12.01
CA PRO A 206 -39.91 9.56 -11.12
C PRO A 206 -40.24 8.50 -10.07
N VAL A 207 -39.66 8.63 -8.88
CA VAL A 207 -39.97 7.79 -7.74
C VAL A 207 -41.38 8.20 -7.41
N ALA A 208 -42.31 7.24 -7.43
CA ALA A 208 -43.65 7.44 -6.94
C ALA A 208 -43.54 8.16 -5.60
N VAL A 209 -44.07 9.38 -5.54
CA VAL A 209 -43.96 10.25 -4.37
C VAL A 209 -44.57 9.50 -3.20
N VAL A 210 -43.73 8.92 -2.34
CA VAL A 210 -44.19 8.45 -1.04
C VAL A 210 -44.57 9.72 -0.28
N PRO A 211 -45.86 9.94 0.02
CA PRO A 211 -46.29 11.17 0.63
C PRO A 211 -45.56 11.35 1.96
N LYS A 212 -44.95 12.53 2.15
CA LYS A 212 -44.32 12.89 3.42
C LYS A 212 -45.36 12.68 4.54
N PRO A 213 -45.03 11.97 5.63
CA PRO A 213 -45.97 11.74 6.72
C PRO A 213 -46.46 13.09 7.23
N THR A 214 -47.77 13.24 7.25
CA THR A 214 -48.43 14.48 7.67
C THR A 214 -48.12 14.76 9.14
N ALA A 215 -48.33 16.00 9.59
CA ALA A 215 -48.16 16.33 11.01
C ALA A 215 -48.98 15.38 11.91
N SER A 216 -50.14 14.92 11.44
CA SER A 216 -50.98 13.94 12.13
C SER A 216 -50.30 12.56 12.26
N ASP A 217 -49.65 12.09 11.19
CA ASP A 217 -48.92 10.82 11.21
C ASP A 217 -47.73 10.86 12.16
N ARG A 218 -47.00 11.99 12.20
CA ARG A 218 -45.89 12.21 13.14
C ARG A 218 -46.35 12.24 14.59
N ILE A 219 -47.49 12.90 14.86
CA ILE A 219 -48.09 12.95 16.21
C ILE A 219 -48.54 11.55 16.65
N ARG A 220 -49.13 10.77 15.75
CA ARG A 220 -49.53 9.38 16.02
C ARG A 220 -48.31 8.51 16.34
N GLN A 221 -47.23 8.68 15.58
CA GLN A 221 -45.98 7.93 15.77
C GLN A 221 -45.30 8.30 17.11
N LEU A 222 -45.27 9.59 17.45
CA LEU A 222 -44.76 10.07 18.74
C LEU A 222 -45.57 9.55 19.93
N LYS A 223 -46.91 9.49 19.79
CA LYS A 223 -47.81 8.94 20.81
C LYS A 223 -47.55 7.45 21.06
N GLY A 224 -47.28 6.68 19.99
CA GLY A 224 -46.89 5.27 20.09
C GLY A 224 -45.60 5.07 20.88
N LEU A 225 -44.55 5.84 20.54
CA LEU A 225 -43.27 5.77 21.24
C LEU A 225 -43.37 6.18 22.72
N LEU A 226 -44.19 7.20 23.04
CA LEU A 226 -44.43 7.61 24.43
C LEU A 226 -45.20 6.55 25.23
N LEU A 227 -46.08 5.78 24.58
CA LEU A 227 -46.79 4.65 25.18
C LEU A 227 -45.88 3.45 25.45
N GLU A 228 -44.87 3.20 24.60
CA GLU A 228 -43.87 2.16 24.84
C GLU A 228 -42.94 2.53 26.00
N CYS A 229 -42.54 3.80 26.11
CA CYS A 229 -41.72 4.29 27.23
C CYS A 229 -42.47 4.28 28.57
N LEU A 230 -43.80 4.25 28.56
CA LEU A 230 -44.60 4.23 29.79
C LEU A 230 -44.30 3.00 30.64
N ASP A 231 -43.94 1.85 30.08
CA ASP A 231 -43.69 0.64 30.85
C ASP A 231 -42.52 0.78 31.84
N HIS A 232 -41.58 1.68 31.56
CA HIS A 232 -40.42 1.98 32.40
C HIS A 232 -40.64 3.09 33.44
N VAL A 233 -41.85 3.66 33.53
CA VAL A 233 -42.18 4.76 34.44
C VAL A 233 -42.81 4.24 35.76
N PRO A 234 -42.49 4.83 36.93
CA PRO A 234 -43.13 4.49 38.20
C PRO A 234 -44.67 4.62 38.16
N PRO A 235 -45.42 3.75 38.87
CA PRO A 235 -46.88 3.66 38.77
C PRO A 235 -47.61 4.97 39.13
N GLU A 236 -47.04 5.76 40.04
CA GLU A 236 -47.57 7.06 40.47
C GLU A 236 -47.57 8.11 39.36
N LEU A 237 -46.60 8.04 38.44
CA LEU A 237 -46.48 8.95 37.30
C LEU A 237 -47.23 8.42 36.06
N LYS A 238 -47.38 7.11 35.92
CA LYS A 238 -48.16 6.46 34.84
C LYS A 238 -49.59 6.98 34.77
N GLN A 239 -50.24 7.19 35.91
CA GLN A 239 -51.65 7.64 35.97
C GLN A 239 -51.81 9.10 35.53
N ARG A 240 -50.89 9.99 35.91
CA ARG A 240 -50.87 11.40 35.46
C ARG A 240 -50.57 11.52 33.97
N ILE A 241 -49.64 10.72 33.45
CA ILE A 241 -49.29 10.74 32.01
C ILE A 241 -50.45 10.21 31.16
N ARG A 242 -51.16 9.15 31.60
CA ARG A 242 -52.35 8.64 30.90
C ARG A 242 -53.49 9.66 30.82
N GLN A 243 -53.70 10.46 31.87
CA GLN A 243 -54.72 11.52 31.89
C GLN A 243 -54.36 12.69 30.97
N SER A 244 -53.08 12.97 30.76
CA SER A 244 -52.63 14.05 29.85
C SER A 244 -52.56 13.64 28.37
N LEU A 245 -52.64 12.33 28.07
CA LEU A 245 -52.57 11.77 26.71
C LEU A 245 -53.94 11.36 26.13
N SER A 246 -55.03 11.44 26.92
CA SER A 246 -56.42 11.30 26.45
C SER A 246 -56.91 12.60 25.82
#